data_AF-A0A1Q3RL48-F1
#
_entry.id   AF-A0A1Q3RL48-F1
#
_cell.length_a   1.000
_cell.length_b   1.000
_cell.length_c   1.000
_cell.angle_alpha   90.00
_cell.angle_beta   90.00
_cell.angle_gamma   90.00
#
_symmetry.space_group_name_H-M   'P 1'
#
loop_
_entity.id
_entity.type
_entity.pdbx_description
1 polymer ?
#
loop_
_entity_poly.entity_id
_entity_poly.type
_entity_poly.pdbx_seq_one_letter_code
_entity_poly.pdbx_strand_id
1 'polypeptide(L)'
;MNKRVTLKEIVGTKIIYTIILAVYYWMWSRSDWKDYYQTIQGTLGVVVIGFFIFQLFRIKKYKSEGIDEMAEHNLKRCDSICLKLFLGAMIVTAWAGGVLGHIDAITTTQMGWIIIISIFLMSVIRTVLFAIMDSKGV
;
A
#
# COMPACT_ATOMS: atom_id res chain seq x y z
N MET A 1 -19.63 -3.91 24.26
CA MET A 1 -19.39 -2.51 23.80
C MET A 1 -19.16 -2.55 22.28
N ASN A 2 -20.17 -2.23 21.47
CA ASN A 2 -20.05 -2.33 20.00
C ASN A 2 -19.38 -1.05 19.47
N LYS A 3 -18.04 -1.01 19.44
CA LYS A 3 -17.29 0.12 18.90
C LYS A 3 -17.58 0.20 17.39
N ARG A 4 -18.08 1.34 16.92
CA ARG A 4 -18.30 1.60 15.49
C ARG A 4 -16.97 1.55 14.75
N VAL A 5 -16.98 0.99 13.54
CA VAL A 5 -15.79 0.92 12.70
C VAL A 5 -15.66 2.24 11.94
N THR A 6 -14.57 2.98 12.15
CA THR A 6 -14.34 4.24 11.44
C THR A 6 -13.56 4.01 10.14
N LEU A 7 -13.86 4.79 9.10
CA LEU A 7 -13.15 4.74 7.81
C LEU A 7 -11.63 4.96 7.97
N LYS A 8 -11.21 5.81 8.92
CA LYS A 8 -9.81 6.03 9.30
C LYS A 8 -9.08 4.74 9.68
N GLU A 9 -9.73 3.88 10.47
CA GLU A 9 -9.14 2.61 10.90
C GLU A 9 -9.04 1.61 9.72
N ILE A 10 -10.00 1.62 8.79
CA ILE A 10 -9.96 0.81 7.56
C ILE A 10 -8.84 1.29 6.63
N VAL A 11 -8.64 2.61 6.51
CA VAL A 11 -7.57 3.19 5.68
C VAL A 11 -6.20 2.94 6.29
N GLY A 12 -6.04 3.13 7.60
CA GLY A 12 -4.77 2.88 8.30
C GLY A 12 -4.32 1.41 8.24
N THR A 13 -5.27 0.47 8.29
CA THR A 13 -4.97 -0.97 8.18
C THR A 13 -4.47 -1.37 6.79
N LYS A 14 -4.58 -0.51 5.76
CA LYS A 14 -4.02 -0.81 4.42
C LYS A 14 -2.50 -0.68 4.36
N ILE A 15 -1.86 0.03 5.28
CA ILE A 15 -0.38 0.12 5.38
C ILE A 15 0.24 -1.27 5.59
N ILE A 16 -0.48 -2.19 6.25
CA ILE A 16 -0.01 -3.54 6.49
C ILE A 16 0.25 -4.28 5.16
N TYR A 17 -0.56 -4.04 4.13
CA TYR A 17 -0.36 -4.66 2.81
C TYR A 17 0.95 -4.22 2.15
N THR A 18 1.30 -2.93 2.25
CA THR A 18 2.51 -2.41 1.63
C THR A 18 3.76 -2.86 2.37
N ILE A 19 3.69 -3.02 3.70
CA ILE A 19 4.77 -3.64 4.49
C ILE A 19 4.98 -5.09 4.07
N ILE A 20 3.91 -5.89 3.98
CA ILE A 20 4.03 -7.29 3.58
C ILE A 20 4.58 -7.41 2.16
N LEU A 21 4.13 -6.55 1.23
CA LEU A 21 4.65 -6.49 -0.12
C LEU A 21 6.15 -6.18 -0.15
N ALA A 22 6.62 -5.25 0.69
CA ALA A 22 8.04 -4.92 0.79
C ALA A 22 8.88 -6.10 1.31
N VAL A 23 8.40 -6.81 2.32
CA VAL A 23 9.05 -8.03 2.83
C VAL A 23 9.08 -9.13 1.77
N TYR A 24 7.99 -9.29 1.03
CA TYR A 24 7.90 -10.26 -0.06
C TYR A 24 8.89 -9.94 -1.19
N TYR A 25 8.94 -8.67 -1.60
CA TYR A 25 9.88 -8.20 -2.61
C TYR A 25 11.34 -8.34 -2.15
N TRP A 26 11.62 -8.06 -0.86
CA TRP A 26 12.96 -8.25 -0.27
C TRP A 26 13.48 -9.68 -0.45
N MET A 27 12.64 -10.68 -0.22
CA MET A 27 13.04 -12.09 -0.39
C MET A 27 13.32 -12.43 -1.86
N TRP A 28 12.56 -11.87 -2.81
CA TRP A 28 12.76 -12.05 -4.24
C TRP A 28 13.95 -11.27 -4.81
N SER A 29 14.27 -10.12 -4.22
CA SER A 29 15.36 -9.24 -4.63
C SER A 29 16.74 -9.80 -4.28
N ARG A 30 16.83 -10.82 -3.41
CA ARG A 30 18.08 -11.38 -2.91
C ARG A 30 18.66 -12.38 -3.90
N SER A 31 19.97 -12.32 -4.10
CA SER A 31 20.72 -13.29 -4.91
C SER A 31 21.03 -14.59 -4.16
N ASP A 32 20.96 -14.60 -2.82
CA ASP A 32 21.21 -15.76 -1.95
C ASP A 32 19.91 -16.47 -1.56
N TRP A 33 19.27 -17.16 -2.51
CA TRP A 33 18.08 -17.96 -2.22
C TRP A 33 18.36 -19.06 -1.19
N LYS A 34 17.50 -19.18 -0.17
CA LYS A 34 17.60 -20.20 0.88
C LYS A 34 16.27 -20.92 1.02
N ASP A 35 16.31 -22.23 1.27
CA ASP A 35 15.12 -23.08 1.30
C ASP A 35 14.06 -22.64 2.31
N TYR A 36 14.49 -22.07 3.46
CA TYR A 36 13.55 -21.57 4.46
C TYR A 36 12.72 -20.37 3.97
N TYR A 37 13.11 -19.67 2.90
CA TYR A 37 12.29 -18.62 2.30
C TYR A 37 10.98 -19.15 1.75
N GLN A 38 10.95 -20.39 1.26
CA GLN A 38 9.71 -20.99 0.78
C GLN A 38 8.71 -21.18 1.93
N THR A 39 9.19 -21.58 3.11
CA THR A 39 8.36 -21.64 4.32
C THR A 39 7.87 -20.25 4.73
N ILE A 40 8.75 -19.24 4.74
CA ILE A 40 8.37 -17.86 5.08
C ILE A 40 7.34 -17.31 4.09
N GLN A 41 7.52 -17.52 2.78
CA GLN A 41 6.56 -17.10 1.76
C GLN A 41 5.21 -17.78 1.94
N GLY A 42 5.20 -19.09 2.24
CA GLY A 42 3.97 -19.82 2.55
C GLY A 42 3.26 -19.25 3.78
N THR A 43 3.99 -18.99 4.87
CA THR A 43 3.43 -18.37 6.08
C THR A 43 2.90 -16.96 5.81
N LEU A 44 3.66 -16.12 5.09
CA LEU A 44 3.20 -14.78 4.71
C LEU A 44 1.95 -14.84 3.83
N GLY A 45 1.86 -15.80 2.92
CA GLY A 45 0.68 -16.03 2.10
C GLY A 45 -0.56 -16.33 2.95
N VAL A 46 -0.44 -17.22 3.94
CA VAL A 46 -1.54 -17.53 4.88
C VAL A 46 -1.93 -16.31 5.70
N VAL A 47 -0.95 -15.54 6.20
CA VAL A 47 -1.19 -14.30 6.96
C VAL A 47 -1.92 -13.27 6.10
N VAL A 48 -1.51 -13.07 4.85
CA VAL A 48 -2.16 -12.15 3.91
C VAL A 48 -3.61 -12.56 3.67
N ILE A 49 -3.87 -13.85 3.40
CA ILE A 49 -5.23 -14.36 3.19
C ILE A 49 -6.10 -14.13 4.42
N GLY A 50 -5.60 -14.48 5.61
CA GLY A 50 -6.31 -14.25 6.87
C GLY A 50 -6.62 -12.76 7.11
N PHE A 51 -5.65 -11.89 6.81
CA PHE A 51 -5.82 -10.45 6.93
C PHE A 51 -6.82 -9.87 5.92
N PHE A 52 -6.84 -10.38 4.68
CA PHE A 52 -7.85 -10.02 3.68
C PHE A 52 -9.24 -10.39 4.13
N ILE A 53 -9.43 -11.61 4.65
CA ILE A 53 -10.72 -12.06 5.20
C ILE A 53 -11.17 -11.13 6.34
N PHE A 54 -10.28 -10.82 7.27
CA PHE A 54 -10.54 -9.88 8.36
C PHE A 54 -10.96 -8.49 7.85
N GLN A 55 -10.25 -7.95 6.85
CA GLN A 55 -10.58 -6.67 6.22
C GLN A 55 -11.94 -6.70 5.52
N LEU A 56 -12.29 -7.79 4.82
CA LEU A 56 -13.60 -7.95 4.20
C LEU A 56 -14.72 -7.89 5.23
N PHE A 57 -14.56 -8.55 6.38
CA PHE A 57 -15.53 -8.46 7.47
C PHE A 57 -15.65 -7.04 8.02
N ARG A 58 -14.53 -6.32 8.21
CA ARG A 58 -14.55 -4.92 8.66
C ARG A 58 -15.24 -3.99 7.69
N ILE A 59 -14.97 -4.13 6.38
CA ILE A 59 -15.59 -3.32 5.33
C ILE A 59 -17.10 -3.60 5.26
N LYS A 60 -17.51 -4.87 5.37
CA LYS A 60 -18.93 -5.24 5.45
C LYS A 60 -19.61 -4.63 6.67
N LYS A 61 -18.97 -4.69 7.84
CA LYS A 61 -19.49 -4.08 9.08
C LYS A 61 -19.64 -2.56 8.93
N TYR A 62 -18.63 -1.88 8.38
CA TYR A 62 -18.69 -0.44 8.07
C TYR A 62 -19.87 -0.09 7.15
N LYS A 63 -20.04 -0.83 6.05
CA LYS A 63 -21.15 -0.60 5.11
C LYS A 63 -22.52 -0.80 5.77
N SER A 64 -22.62 -1.68 6.76
CA SER A 64 -23.84 -1.96 7.51
C SER A 64 -24.16 -0.91 8.60
N GLU A 65 -23.20 -0.12 9.05
CA GLU A 65 -23.37 0.86 10.15
C GLU A 65 -23.87 2.24 9.66
N GLY A 66 -24.17 2.38 8.37
CA GLY A 66 -24.47 3.66 7.71
C GLY A 66 -23.18 4.34 7.26
N ILE A 67 -23.03 4.52 5.95
CA ILE A 67 -21.81 5.07 5.35
C ILE A 67 -21.77 6.58 5.62
N ASP A 68 -20.65 7.05 6.14
CA ASP A 68 -20.36 8.49 6.18
C ASP A 68 -19.95 8.94 4.77
N GLU A 69 -20.90 9.55 4.06
CA GLU A 69 -20.75 10.00 2.68
C GLU A 69 -19.68 11.09 2.54
N MET A 70 -19.52 11.95 3.56
CA MET A 70 -18.47 12.97 3.60
C MET A 70 -17.09 12.32 3.70
N ALA A 71 -16.93 11.33 4.58
CA ALA A 71 -15.67 10.59 4.72
C ALA A 71 -15.30 9.82 3.44
N GLU A 72 -16.28 9.23 2.74
CA GLU A 72 -16.03 8.54 1.47
C GLU A 72 -15.61 9.51 0.35
N HIS A 73 -16.25 10.67 0.25
CA HIS A 73 -15.86 11.70 -0.70
C HIS A 73 -14.42 12.19 -0.45
N ASN A 74 -14.06 12.40 0.82
CA ASN A 74 -12.71 12.81 1.20
C ASN A 74 -11.67 11.72 0.91
N LEU A 75 -12.02 10.46 1.11
CA LEU A 75 -11.17 9.34 0.70
C LEU A 75 -10.95 9.30 -0.81
N LYS A 76 -11.99 9.52 -1.63
CA LYS A 76 -11.86 9.57 -3.10
C LYS A 76 -10.97 10.74 -3.55
N ARG A 77 -11.10 11.90 -2.91
CA ARG A 77 -10.24 13.07 -3.17
C ARG A 77 -8.79 12.78 -2.81
N CYS A 78 -8.56 12.16 -1.64
CA CYS A 78 -7.24 11.70 -1.22
C CYS A 78 -6.63 10.73 -2.26
N ASP A 79 -7.41 9.75 -2.70
CA ASP A 79 -6.98 8.72 -3.64
C ASP A 79 -6.64 9.33 -5.00
N SER A 80 -7.40 10.31 -5.48
CA SER A 80 -7.10 11.02 -6.73
C SER A 80 -5.76 11.78 -6.65
N ILE A 81 -5.52 12.51 -5.55
CA ILE A 81 -4.25 13.24 -5.34
C ILE A 81 -3.09 12.25 -5.26
N CYS A 82 -3.26 11.19 -4.47
CA CYS A 82 -2.31 10.11 -4.29
C CYS A 82 -1.96 9.47 -5.65
N LEU A 83 -2.95 9.09 -6.46
CA LEU A 83 -2.71 8.47 -7.76
C LEU A 83 -2.00 9.39 -8.76
N LYS A 84 -2.29 10.70 -8.76
CA LYS A 84 -1.57 11.66 -9.60
C LYS A 84 -0.09 11.77 -9.22
N LEU A 85 0.20 11.82 -7.91
CA LEU A 85 1.58 11.80 -7.42
C LEU A 85 2.30 10.50 -7.78
N PHE A 86 1.62 9.35 -7.60
CA PHE A 86 2.16 8.04 -7.95
C PHE A 86 2.45 7.92 -9.45
N LEU A 87 1.54 8.40 -10.30
CA LEU A 87 1.74 8.42 -11.75
C LEU A 87 3.00 9.20 -12.12
N GLY A 88 3.21 10.37 -11.52
CA GLY A 88 4.44 11.14 -11.70
C GLY A 88 5.70 10.36 -11.31
N ALA A 89 5.69 9.72 -10.14
CA ALA A 89 6.80 8.88 -9.69
C ALA A 89 7.09 7.70 -10.63
N MET A 90 6.04 7.05 -11.16
CA MET A 90 6.19 5.94 -12.10
C MET A 90 6.71 6.39 -13.47
N ILE A 91 6.29 7.56 -13.97
CA ILE A 91 6.83 8.14 -15.21
C ILE A 91 8.33 8.42 -15.06
N VAL A 92 8.73 9.05 -13.95
CA VAL A 92 10.15 9.33 -13.66
C VAL A 92 10.94 8.03 -13.56
N THR A 93 10.38 7.02 -12.89
CA THR A 93 11.02 5.70 -12.76
C THR A 93 11.18 5.01 -14.12
N ALA A 94 10.16 5.07 -14.98
CA ALA A 94 10.21 4.47 -16.32
C ALA A 94 11.22 5.18 -17.24
N TRP A 95 11.23 6.52 -17.21
CA TRP A 95 12.21 7.31 -17.96
C TRP A 95 13.64 7.04 -17.47
N ALA A 96 13.85 7.03 -16.15
CA ALA A 96 15.15 6.73 -15.54
C ALA A 96 15.60 5.31 -15.89
N GLY A 97 14.70 4.32 -15.85
CA GLY A 97 15.00 2.95 -16.27
C GLY A 97 15.42 2.85 -17.74
N GLY A 98 14.78 3.59 -18.64
CA GLY A 98 15.14 3.64 -20.05
C GLY A 98 16.52 4.29 -20.30
N VAL A 99 16.77 5.45 -19.71
CA VAL A 99 18.02 6.21 -19.94
C VAL A 99 19.20 5.59 -19.19
N LEU A 100 19.03 5.26 -17.91
CA LEU A 100 20.10 4.74 -17.06
C LEU A 100 20.34 3.24 -17.26
N GLY A 101 19.37 2.53 -17.83
CA GLY A 101 19.54 1.14 -18.27
C GLY A 101 20.54 1.00 -19.42
N HIS A 102 20.70 2.02 -20.27
CA HIS A 102 21.69 1.98 -21.36
C HIS A 102 23.14 2.07 -20.88
N ILE A 103 23.37 2.56 -19.66
CA ILE A 103 24.71 2.73 -19.09
C ILE A 103 24.95 1.77 -17.90
N ASP A 104 24.13 0.73 -17.76
CA ASP A 104 24.15 -0.25 -16.64
C ASP A 104 24.16 0.38 -15.23
N ALA A 105 23.73 1.64 -15.11
CA ALA A 105 23.75 2.36 -13.84
C ALA A 105 22.59 1.96 -12.91
N ILE A 106 21.53 1.33 -13.46
CA ILE A 106 20.38 0.84 -12.72
C ILE A 106 20.08 -0.61 -13.10
N THR A 107 20.03 -1.49 -12.09
CA THR A 107 19.59 -2.88 -12.24
C THR A 107 18.08 -3.01 -12.09
N THR A 108 17.51 -4.09 -12.64
CA THR A 108 16.07 -4.41 -12.52
C THR A 108 15.60 -4.51 -11.07
N THR A 109 16.49 -4.97 -10.17
CA THR A 109 16.25 -5.03 -8.73
C THR A 109 16.12 -3.64 -8.11
N GLN A 110 16.95 -2.69 -8.50
CA GLN A 110 16.84 -1.31 -8.02
C GLN A 110 15.55 -0.63 -8.51
N MET A 111 15.13 -0.89 -9.76
CA MET A 111 13.84 -0.39 -10.25
C MET A 111 12.66 -0.92 -9.43
N GLY A 112 12.65 -2.22 -9.12
CA GLY A 112 11.57 -2.77 -8.30
C GLY A 112 11.58 -2.19 -6.88
N TRP A 113 12.74 -1.91 -6.29
CA TRP A 113 12.81 -1.18 -5.01
C TRP A 113 12.21 0.23 -5.07
N ILE A 114 12.47 0.98 -6.14
CA ILE A 114 11.88 2.31 -6.35
C ILE A 114 10.35 2.21 -6.40
N ILE A 115 9.81 1.20 -7.07
CA ILE A 115 8.36 0.96 -7.15
C ILE A 115 7.79 0.62 -5.77
N ILE A 116 8.40 -0.30 -5.03
CA ILE A 116 7.95 -0.71 -3.69
C ILE A 116 7.98 0.46 -2.71
N ILE A 117 9.07 1.24 -2.70
CA ILE A 117 9.21 2.44 -1.85
C ILE A 117 8.13 3.46 -2.23
N SER A 118 7.88 3.66 -3.52
CA SER A 118 6.83 4.56 -3.99
C SER A 118 5.46 4.11 -3.47
N ILE A 119 5.10 2.83 -3.61
CA ILE A 119 3.83 2.27 -3.10
C ILE A 119 3.71 2.46 -1.58
N PHE A 120 4.79 2.21 -0.83
CA PHE A 120 4.80 2.40 0.61
C PHE A 120 4.60 3.87 1.01
N LEU A 121 5.35 4.79 0.39
CA LEU A 121 5.22 6.23 0.61
C LEU A 121 3.80 6.72 0.31
N MET A 122 3.21 6.25 -0.80
CA MET A 122 1.84 6.57 -1.16
C MET A 122 0.83 6.09 -0.12
N SER A 123 1.01 4.88 0.43
CA SER A 123 0.15 4.37 1.50
C SER A 123 0.21 5.25 2.75
N VAL A 124 1.41 5.71 3.13
CA VAL A 124 1.58 6.61 4.29
C VAL A 124 0.95 7.98 4.01
N ILE A 125 1.24 8.58 2.84
CA ILE A 125 0.67 9.86 2.43
C ILE A 125 -0.85 9.81 2.43
N ARG A 126 -1.45 8.75 1.88
CA ARG A 126 -2.91 8.55 1.89
C ARG A 126 -3.48 8.56 3.31
N THR A 127 -2.86 7.83 4.23
CA THR A 127 -3.33 7.76 5.63
C THR A 127 -3.20 9.12 6.33
N VAL A 128 -2.10 9.85 6.10
CA VAL A 128 -1.88 11.18 6.67
C VAL A 128 -2.85 12.21 6.10
N LEU A 129 -3.01 12.29 4.78
CA LEU A 129 -3.95 13.20 4.12
C LEU A 129 -5.39 12.95 4.58
N PHE A 130 -5.80 11.68 4.67
CA PHE A 130 -7.11 11.32 5.19
C PHE A 130 -7.29 11.77 6.64
N ALA A 131 -6.29 11.55 7.51
CA ALA A 131 -6.35 11.98 8.90
C ALA A 131 -6.42 13.51 9.05
N ILE A 132 -5.73 14.27 8.18
CA ILE A 132 -5.77 15.74 8.18
C ILE A 132 -7.15 16.25 7.73
N MET A 133 -7.71 15.69 6.66
CA MET A 133 -9.04 16.09 6.16
C MET A 133 -10.14 15.76 7.18
N ASP A 134 -10.08 14.57 7.77
CA ASP A 134 -10.96 14.13 8.86
C ASP A 134 -10.87 15.07 10.07
N SER A 135 -9.67 15.53 10.45
CA SER A 135 -9.49 16.48 11.56
C SER A 135 -9.99 17.91 11.26
N LYS A 136 -10.06 18.30 9.99
CA LYS A 136 -10.49 19.64 9.57
C LYS A 136 -11.98 19.70 9.21
N GLY A 137 -12.67 18.56 9.16
CA GLY A 137 -14.07 18.49 8.74
C GLY A 137 -14.30 18.92 7.28
N VAL A 138 -13.26 18.85 6.45
CA VAL A 138 -13.28 19.20 5.01
C VAL A 138 -13.25 17.94 4.20
#